data_AF-A0A965GWB0-F1
#
_entry.id   AF-A0A965GWB0-F1
#
_cell.length_a   1.000
_cell.length_b   1.000
_cell.length_c   1.000
_cell.angle_alpha   90.00
_cell.angle_beta   90.00
_cell.angle_gamma   90.00
#
_symmetry.space_group_name_H-M   'P 1'
#
loop_
_entity.id
_entity.type
_entity.pdbx_description
1 polymer ?
#
loop_
_entity_poly.entity_id
_entity_poly.type
_entity_poly.pdbx_seq_one_letter_code
_entity_poly.pdbx_strand_id
1 'polypeptide(L)'
;MAKRFPYLVLAAAFGLAASAAYYSVFGLSKLFASQATSVIILASTLEISKLVTASYLHRYWSEINKSMKVYLTSAVVILMMITSLGIYGFLASSYQDTAYRLQNLETIVDNQQNKQHRFQTQLDAVTQEKQTVDKNVTQLTQALSSNQNRYVDAKGNQIVKTDAANRKTYEKQLDISMQRLHELTKRESALSDSVTAIDLKIADLQTTSDVAAEIGPLKYIAKITGKSMDSVVNWLIIMLILVFDPLAIILLVSANRILQHNTQNIINNINPTQDKQSLQAERSEATEERPAERVKAPTHASDTEIEHQPIYKHGFQVKQETPATPQILSYWNKTRSDREKKRKK
;
A
#
# COMPACT_ATOMS: atom_id res chain seq x y z
N MET A 1 19.57 -6.14 -29.73
CA MET A 1 18.69 -5.56 -28.67
C MET A 1 18.66 -4.03 -28.65
N ALA A 2 19.76 -3.32 -28.90
CA ALA A 2 19.85 -1.85 -28.76
C ALA A 2 18.77 -1.02 -29.48
N LYS A 3 18.37 -1.38 -30.72
CA LYS A 3 17.31 -0.64 -31.46
C LYS A 3 15.89 -0.82 -30.88
N ARG A 4 15.63 -1.90 -30.14
CA ARG A 4 14.30 -2.21 -29.56
C ARG A 4 14.16 -1.75 -28.10
N PHE A 5 15.28 -1.52 -27.42
CA PHE A 5 15.32 -1.06 -26.04
C PHE A 5 14.48 0.21 -25.75
N PRO A 6 14.55 1.30 -26.55
CA PRO A 6 13.72 2.49 -26.26
C PRO A 6 12.22 2.22 -26.34
N TYR A 7 11.78 1.31 -27.21
CA TYR A 7 10.37 0.92 -27.30
C TYR A 7 9.94 0.07 -26.10
N LEU A 8 10.84 -0.75 -25.53
CA LEU A 8 10.58 -1.47 -24.28
C LEU A 8 10.45 -0.50 -23.10
N VAL A 9 11.34 0.50 -22.99
CA VAL A 9 11.26 1.53 -21.95
C VAL A 9 9.98 2.35 -22.09
N LEU A 10 9.60 2.71 -23.32
CA LEU A 10 8.35 3.42 -23.60
C LEU A 10 7.12 2.57 -23.25
N ALA A 11 7.11 1.29 -23.62
CA ALA A 11 6.04 0.36 -23.26
C ALA A 11 5.92 0.19 -21.74
N ALA A 12 7.04 0.10 -21.03
CA ALA A 12 7.06 0.06 -19.56
C ALA A 12 6.53 1.36 -18.94
N ALA A 13 6.93 2.52 -19.48
CA ALA A 13 6.44 3.82 -19.03
C ALA A 13 4.92 3.95 -19.22
N PHE A 14 4.39 3.57 -20.39
CA PHE A 14 2.95 3.58 -20.65
C PHE A 14 2.20 2.54 -19.81
N GLY A 15 2.76 1.36 -19.60
CA GLY A 15 2.16 0.34 -18.73
C GLY A 15 2.02 0.83 -17.30
N LEU A 16 3.11 1.35 -16.72
CA LEU A 16 3.09 1.93 -15.37
C LEU A 16 2.13 3.11 -15.27
N ALA A 17 2.16 4.03 -16.23
CA ALA A 17 1.28 5.19 -16.23
C ALA A 17 -0.20 4.81 -16.42
N ALA A 18 -0.51 3.81 -17.25
CA ALA A 18 -1.88 3.33 -17.44
C ALA A 18 -2.42 2.65 -16.18
N SER A 19 -1.62 1.81 -15.51
CA SER A 19 -2.00 1.20 -14.23
C SER A 19 -2.21 2.27 -13.15
N ALA A 20 -1.30 3.24 -13.04
CA ALA A 20 -1.42 4.36 -12.10
C ALA A 20 -2.66 5.20 -12.40
N ALA A 21 -2.93 5.52 -13.67
CA ALA A 21 -4.12 6.25 -14.09
C ALA A 21 -5.40 5.48 -13.77
N TYR A 22 -5.45 4.17 -14.02
CA TYR A 22 -6.60 3.33 -13.66
C TYR A 22 -6.90 3.43 -12.15
N TYR A 23 -5.92 3.14 -11.29
CA TYR A 23 -6.13 3.20 -9.84
C TYR A 23 -6.44 4.62 -9.36
N SER A 24 -5.76 5.63 -9.90
CA SER A 24 -5.97 7.04 -9.57
C SER A 24 -7.39 7.50 -9.87
N VAL A 25 -7.85 7.28 -11.11
CA VAL A 25 -9.17 7.73 -11.60
C VAL A 25 -10.30 7.07 -10.82
N PHE A 26 -10.24 5.74 -10.65
CA PHE A 26 -11.26 5.02 -9.90
C PHE A 26 -11.22 5.37 -8.41
N GLY A 27 -10.03 5.56 -7.84
CA GLY A 27 -9.89 5.96 -6.43
C GLY A 27 -10.45 7.35 -6.15
N LEU A 28 -10.17 8.33 -7.00
CA LEU A 28 -10.74 9.67 -6.89
C LEU A 28 -12.26 9.64 -7.07
N SER A 29 -12.78 8.80 -7.97
CA SER A 29 -14.24 8.65 -8.18
C SER A 29 -14.97 8.13 -6.93
N LYS A 30 -14.32 7.26 -6.14
CA LYS A 30 -14.88 6.77 -4.87
C LYS A 30 -14.99 7.85 -3.80
N LEU A 31 -14.16 8.89 -3.85
CA LEU A 31 -14.26 10.05 -2.93
C LEU A 31 -15.45 10.96 -3.25
N PHE A 32 -16.00 10.89 -4.47
CA PHE A 32 -17.12 11.69 -4.93
C PHE A 32 -18.28 10.80 -5.40
N ALA A 33 -18.79 9.95 -4.51
CA ALA A 33 -19.77 8.91 -4.82
C ALA A 33 -20.99 9.40 -5.62
N SER A 34 -21.50 10.61 -5.37
CA SER A 34 -22.65 11.16 -6.08
C SER A 34 -22.37 11.70 -7.48
N GLN A 35 -21.10 11.86 -7.87
CA GLN A 35 -20.67 12.44 -9.16
C GLN A 35 -19.51 11.66 -9.78
N ALA A 36 -19.45 10.35 -9.54
CA ALA A 36 -18.33 9.49 -9.92
C ALA A 36 -17.99 9.60 -11.42
N THR A 37 -18.97 9.56 -12.32
CA THR A 37 -18.76 9.63 -13.78
C THR A 37 -18.08 10.93 -14.20
N SER A 38 -18.49 12.06 -13.65
CA SER A 38 -17.91 13.37 -13.94
C SER A 38 -16.45 13.44 -13.49
N VAL A 39 -16.15 12.88 -12.31
CA VAL A 39 -14.79 12.81 -11.77
C VAL A 39 -13.91 11.88 -12.58
N ILE A 40 -14.45 10.76 -13.08
CA ILE A 40 -13.73 9.82 -13.94
C ILE A 40 -13.24 10.54 -15.22
N ILE A 41 -14.12 11.29 -15.88
CA ILE A 41 -13.78 12.02 -17.11
C ILE A 41 -12.69 13.07 -16.84
N LEU A 42 -12.86 13.85 -15.76
CA LEU A 42 -11.89 14.87 -15.36
C LEU A 42 -10.52 14.26 -15.04
N ALA A 43 -10.48 13.26 -14.15
CA ALA A 43 -9.25 12.63 -13.72
C ALA A 43 -8.52 11.93 -14.86
N SER A 44 -9.25 11.27 -15.77
CA SER A 44 -8.66 10.64 -16.96
C SER A 44 -7.96 11.68 -17.85
N THR A 45 -8.58 12.85 -18.03
CA THR A 45 -7.99 13.94 -18.81
C THR A 45 -6.73 14.49 -18.14
N LEU A 46 -6.74 14.62 -16.81
CA LEU A 46 -5.59 15.09 -16.03
C LEU A 46 -4.40 14.12 -16.11
N GLU A 47 -4.64 12.81 -16.01
CA GLU A 47 -3.58 11.79 -16.11
C GLU A 47 -2.91 11.78 -17.50
N ILE A 48 -3.70 11.89 -18.57
CA ILE A 48 -3.17 11.98 -19.95
C ILE A 48 -2.37 13.29 -20.12
N SER A 49 -2.94 14.41 -19.66
CA SER A 49 -2.31 15.73 -19.76
C SER A 49 -0.98 15.81 -19.01
N LYS A 50 -0.84 15.08 -17.90
CA LYS A 50 0.40 14.97 -17.12
C LYS A 50 1.56 14.44 -17.97
N LEU A 51 1.35 13.35 -18.71
CA LEU A 51 2.38 12.73 -19.56
C LEU A 51 2.75 13.63 -20.75
N VAL A 52 1.75 14.23 -21.39
CA VAL A 52 1.96 15.17 -22.50
C VAL A 52 2.76 16.38 -22.03
N THR A 53 2.40 16.95 -20.87
CA THR A 53 3.10 18.09 -20.27
C THR A 53 4.53 17.76 -19.90
N ALA A 54 4.78 16.59 -19.30
CA ALA A 54 6.13 16.14 -18.97
C ALA A 54 6.99 15.95 -20.23
N SER A 55 6.43 15.34 -21.27
CA SER A 55 7.10 15.16 -22.56
C SER A 55 7.41 16.51 -23.23
N TYR A 56 6.45 17.44 -23.24
CA TYR A 56 6.60 18.79 -23.78
C TYR A 56 7.68 19.58 -23.04
N LEU A 57 7.65 19.57 -21.70
CA LEU A 57 8.62 20.25 -20.85
C LEU A 57 10.05 19.76 -21.11
N HIS A 58 10.24 18.44 -21.29
CA HIS A 58 11.54 17.89 -21.65
C HIS A 58 11.97 18.31 -23.07
N ARG A 59 11.07 18.20 -24.06
CA ARG A 59 11.39 18.45 -25.47
C ARG A 59 11.79 19.90 -25.73
N TYR A 60 11.10 20.86 -25.10
CA TYR A 60 11.27 22.29 -25.34
C TYR A 60 11.95 23.00 -24.16
N TRP A 61 12.70 22.26 -23.34
CA TRP A 61 13.34 22.81 -22.13
C TRP A 61 14.23 24.02 -22.42
N SER A 62 14.93 24.06 -23.55
CA SER A 62 15.80 25.18 -23.94
C SER A 62 15.05 26.36 -24.58
N GLU A 63 13.88 26.12 -25.16
CA GLU A 63 13.13 27.11 -25.97
C GLU A 63 12.13 27.92 -25.13
N ILE A 64 11.61 27.33 -24.05
CA ILE A 64 10.56 27.93 -23.21
C ILE A 64 11.13 29.01 -22.27
N ASN A 65 10.36 30.05 -21.97
CA ASN A 65 10.73 31.10 -21.00
C ASN A 65 10.78 30.56 -19.54
N LYS A 66 11.51 31.23 -18.65
CA LYS A 66 11.70 30.75 -17.26
C LYS A 66 10.39 30.62 -16.47
N SER A 67 9.43 31.52 -16.68
CA SER A 67 8.13 31.49 -15.98
C SER A 67 7.30 30.26 -16.34
N MET A 68 7.23 29.89 -17.62
CA MET A 68 6.48 28.72 -18.08
C MET A 68 7.17 27.42 -17.67
N LYS A 69 8.51 27.37 -17.61
CA LYS A 69 9.20 26.19 -17.03
C LYS A 69 8.79 25.96 -15.58
N VAL A 70 8.76 27.00 -14.76
CA VAL A 70 8.34 26.90 -13.35
C VAL A 70 6.89 26.44 -13.26
N TYR A 71 5.99 27.05 -14.04
CA TYR A 71 4.57 26.67 -14.05
C TYR A 71 4.38 25.20 -14.44
N LEU A 72 4.92 24.76 -15.59
CA LEU A 72 4.76 23.39 -16.07
C LEU A 72 5.40 22.36 -15.13
N THR A 73 6.56 22.69 -14.54
CA THR A 73 7.19 21.80 -13.54
C THR A 73 6.31 21.68 -12.30
N SER A 74 5.82 22.80 -11.76
CA SER A 74 4.92 22.79 -10.61
C SER A 74 3.60 22.08 -10.91
N ALA A 75 3.04 22.26 -12.11
CA ALA A 75 1.81 21.59 -12.54
C ALA A 75 2.00 20.07 -12.61
N VAL A 76 3.11 19.59 -13.18
CA VAL A 76 3.42 18.15 -13.20
C VAL A 76 3.55 17.59 -11.79
N VAL A 77 4.22 18.31 -10.88
CA VAL A 77 4.36 17.90 -9.46
C VAL A 77 3.00 17.86 -8.75
N ILE A 78 2.13 18.84 -8.97
CA ILE A 78 0.77 18.85 -8.40
C ILE A 78 -0.06 17.70 -8.98
N LEU A 79 0.01 17.48 -10.30
CA LEU A 79 -0.68 16.36 -10.95
C LEU A 79 -0.19 15.02 -10.39
N MET A 80 1.11 14.89 -10.08
CA MET A 80 1.62 13.69 -9.40
C MET A 80 1.00 13.50 -8.00
N MET A 81 0.85 14.58 -7.22
CA MET A 81 0.17 14.49 -5.93
C MET A 81 -1.31 14.10 -6.08
N ILE A 82 -2.00 14.58 -7.12
CA ILE A 82 -3.39 14.20 -7.39
C ILE A 82 -3.47 12.71 -7.75
N THR A 83 -2.57 12.21 -8.60
CA THR A 83 -2.47 10.78 -8.93
C THR A 83 -2.24 9.93 -7.68
N SER A 84 -1.34 10.40 -6.83
CA SER A 84 -1.04 9.80 -5.53
C SER A 84 -2.28 9.70 -4.64
N LEU A 85 -3.03 10.80 -4.49
CA LEU A 85 -4.29 10.80 -3.74
C LEU A 85 -5.32 9.84 -4.33
N GLY A 86 -5.41 9.77 -5.67
CA GLY A 86 -6.28 8.83 -6.35
C GLY A 86 -5.92 7.37 -6.03
N ILE A 87 -4.65 6.98 -6.20
CA ILE A 87 -4.19 5.62 -5.91
C ILE A 87 -4.44 5.27 -4.43
N TYR A 88 -4.16 6.22 -3.54
CA TYR A 88 -4.45 6.07 -2.11
C TYR A 88 -5.93 5.78 -1.87
N GLY A 89 -6.82 6.60 -2.44
CA GLY A 89 -8.27 6.41 -2.32
C GLY A 89 -8.74 5.04 -2.83
N PHE A 90 -8.16 4.55 -3.92
CA PHE A 90 -8.52 3.23 -4.46
C PHE A 90 -8.10 2.08 -3.54
N LEU A 91 -6.83 2.06 -3.11
CA LEU A 91 -6.31 0.99 -2.27
C LEU A 91 -6.89 1.04 -0.85
N ALA A 92 -7.04 2.24 -0.29
CA ALA A 92 -7.62 2.43 1.04
C ALA A 92 -9.10 2.04 1.06
N SER A 93 -9.88 2.41 0.05
CA SER A 93 -11.30 2.03 -0.01
C SER A 93 -11.50 0.52 -0.15
N SER A 94 -10.71 -0.15 -1.00
CA SER A 94 -10.80 -1.61 -1.15
C SER A 94 -10.39 -2.33 0.14
N TYR A 95 -9.36 -1.83 0.84
CA TYR A 95 -9.00 -2.34 2.16
C TYR A 95 -10.12 -2.11 3.19
N GLN A 96 -10.71 -0.92 3.22
CA GLN A 96 -11.82 -0.60 4.12
C GLN A 96 -13.04 -1.48 3.85
N ASP A 97 -13.40 -1.72 2.59
CA ASP A 97 -14.51 -2.61 2.23
C ASP A 97 -14.31 -4.02 2.80
N THR A 98 -13.11 -4.59 2.67
CA THR A 98 -12.78 -5.90 3.25
C THR A 98 -12.74 -5.84 4.79
N ALA A 99 -12.17 -4.79 5.38
CA ALA A 99 -12.09 -4.62 6.83
C ALA A 99 -13.50 -4.51 7.46
N TYR A 100 -14.41 -3.75 6.86
CA TYR A 100 -15.79 -3.63 7.30
C TYR A 100 -16.55 -4.96 7.17
N ARG A 101 -16.35 -5.70 6.08
CA ARG A 101 -16.93 -7.05 5.92
C ARG A 101 -16.47 -7.99 7.04
N LEU A 102 -15.18 -7.97 7.36
CA LEU A 102 -14.65 -8.79 8.44
C LEU A 102 -15.20 -8.37 9.80
N GLN A 103 -15.22 -7.07 10.09
CA GLN A 103 -15.78 -6.55 11.34
C GLN A 103 -17.25 -6.96 11.52
N ASN A 104 -18.05 -6.91 10.45
CA ASN A 104 -19.44 -7.35 10.48
C ASN A 104 -19.54 -8.86 10.74
N LEU A 105 -18.70 -9.67 10.11
CA LEU A 105 -18.64 -11.12 10.35
C LEU A 105 -18.24 -11.44 11.79
N GLU A 106 -17.18 -10.81 12.31
CA GLU A 106 -16.76 -10.94 13.71
C GLU A 106 -17.88 -10.55 14.67
N THR A 107 -18.61 -9.47 14.38
CA THR A 107 -19.77 -9.04 15.16
C THR A 107 -20.90 -10.08 15.15
N ILE A 108 -21.19 -10.70 14.01
CA ILE A 108 -22.22 -11.76 13.90
C ILE A 108 -21.78 -12.99 14.68
N VAL A 109 -20.51 -13.39 14.57
CA VAL A 109 -19.93 -14.52 15.32
C VAL A 109 -19.98 -14.26 16.82
N ASP A 110 -19.57 -13.07 17.27
CA ASP A 110 -19.60 -12.68 18.69
C ASP A 110 -21.03 -12.72 19.27
N ASN A 111 -22.02 -12.20 18.54
CA ASN A 111 -23.43 -12.29 18.94
C ASN A 111 -23.90 -13.74 19.06
N GLN A 112 -23.46 -14.60 18.15
CA GLN A 112 -23.79 -16.01 18.13
C GLN A 112 -23.11 -16.76 19.29
N GLN A 113 -21.85 -16.43 19.61
CA GLN A 113 -21.13 -16.93 20.79
C GLN A 113 -21.79 -16.46 22.10
N ASN A 114 -22.22 -15.21 22.18
CA ASN A 114 -22.97 -14.71 23.34
C ASN A 114 -24.30 -15.47 23.52
N LYS A 115 -24.97 -15.84 22.43
CA LYS A 115 -26.17 -16.70 22.48
C LYS A 115 -25.83 -18.12 22.92
N GLN A 116 -24.75 -18.70 22.40
CA GLN A 116 -24.22 -20.00 22.81
C GLN A 116 -23.99 -20.02 24.32
N HIS A 117 -23.25 -19.04 24.84
CA HIS A 117 -22.89 -18.94 26.26
C HIS A 117 -24.12 -18.87 27.17
N ARG A 118 -25.17 -18.12 26.77
CA ARG A 118 -26.43 -18.08 27.51
C ARG A 118 -27.14 -19.44 27.56
N PHE A 119 -27.14 -20.19 26.47
CA PHE A 119 -27.72 -21.53 26.47
C PHE A 119 -26.85 -22.54 27.22
N GLN A 120 -25.53 -22.44 27.13
CA GLN A 120 -24.62 -23.26 27.91
C GLN A 120 -24.84 -23.06 29.40
N THR A 121 -24.95 -21.79 29.85
CA THR A 121 -25.24 -21.47 31.26
C THR A 121 -26.58 -22.07 31.71
N GLN A 122 -27.61 -22.05 30.85
CA GLN A 122 -28.90 -22.68 31.15
C GLN A 122 -28.80 -24.22 31.18
N LEU A 123 -28.03 -24.80 30.26
CA LEU A 123 -27.78 -26.23 30.18
C LEU A 123 -27.06 -26.72 31.44
N ASP A 124 -26.04 -26.00 31.89
CA ASP A 124 -25.29 -26.30 33.11
C ASP A 124 -26.21 -26.24 34.34
N ALA A 125 -27.06 -25.22 34.44
CA ALA A 125 -28.04 -25.09 35.53
C ALA A 125 -29.06 -26.23 35.53
N VAL A 126 -29.62 -26.60 34.37
CA VAL A 126 -30.57 -27.72 34.23
C VAL A 126 -29.88 -29.05 34.55
N THR A 127 -28.63 -29.23 34.13
CA THR A 127 -27.83 -30.43 34.42
C THR A 127 -27.60 -30.57 35.91
N GLN A 128 -27.26 -29.48 36.60
CA GLN A 128 -27.08 -29.46 38.05
C GLN A 128 -28.38 -29.72 38.82
N GLU A 129 -29.50 -29.16 38.35
CA GLU A 129 -30.82 -29.43 38.92
C GLU A 129 -31.19 -30.91 38.75
N LYS A 130 -31.00 -31.47 37.55
CA LYS A 130 -31.23 -32.87 37.24
C LYS A 130 -30.44 -33.79 38.16
N GLN A 131 -29.14 -33.53 38.36
CA GLN A 131 -28.31 -34.30 39.30
C GLN A 131 -28.85 -34.26 40.73
N THR A 132 -29.43 -33.14 41.15
CA THR A 132 -30.05 -33.02 42.47
C THR A 132 -31.34 -33.84 42.56
N VAL A 133 -32.19 -33.79 41.53
CA VAL A 133 -33.42 -34.60 41.46
C VAL A 133 -33.10 -36.09 41.39
N ASP A 134 -32.07 -36.50 40.64
CA ASP A 134 -31.61 -37.90 40.57
C ASP A 134 -31.18 -38.44 41.93
N LYS A 135 -30.46 -37.63 42.72
CA LYS A 135 -30.11 -37.97 44.11
C LYS A 135 -31.36 -38.14 44.97
N ASN A 136 -32.35 -37.26 44.83
CA ASN A 136 -33.62 -37.37 45.56
C ASN A 136 -34.40 -38.62 45.16
N VAL A 137 -34.48 -38.95 43.86
CA VAL A 137 -35.10 -40.19 43.36
C VAL A 137 -34.41 -41.42 43.96
N THR A 138 -33.08 -41.43 43.98
CA THR A 138 -32.30 -42.51 44.58
C THR A 138 -32.59 -42.66 46.08
N GLN A 139 -32.60 -41.55 46.83
CA GLN A 139 -32.92 -41.56 48.26
C GLN A 139 -34.35 -42.00 48.57
N LEU A 140 -35.34 -41.54 47.78
CA LEU A 140 -36.74 -41.95 47.93
C LEU A 140 -36.92 -43.43 47.60
N THR A 141 -36.24 -43.94 46.57
CA THR A 141 -36.24 -45.35 46.21
C THR A 141 -35.64 -46.21 47.33
N GLN A 142 -34.51 -45.77 47.89
CA GLN A 142 -33.88 -46.40 49.06
C GLN A 142 -34.83 -46.40 50.26
N ALA A 143 -35.45 -45.27 50.58
CA ALA A 143 -36.40 -45.12 51.68
C ALA A 143 -37.64 -46.03 51.52
N LEU A 144 -38.13 -46.19 50.28
CA LEU A 144 -39.22 -47.12 49.96
C LEU A 144 -38.82 -48.57 50.27
N SER A 145 -37.62 -48.96 49.84
CA SER A 145 -37.09 -50.30 50.04
C SER A 145 -36.84 -50.62 51.52
N SER A 146 -36.46 -49.62 52.32
CA SER A 146 -36.19 -49.76 53.75
C SER A 146 -37.42 -49.57 54.65
N ASN A 147 -38.60 -49.24 54.11
CA ASN A 147 -39.85 -49.06 54.87
C ASN A 147 -40.48 -50.41 55.27
N GLN A 148 -39.72 -51.21 56.00
CA GLN A 148 -40.15 -52.50 56.54
C GLN A 148 -39.70 -52.60 57.99
N ASN A 149 -40.63 -52.44 58.94
CA ASN A 149 -40.33 -52.62 60.36
C ASN A 149 -40.49 -54.10 60.72
N ARG A 150 -39.40 -54.73 61.17
CA ARG A 150 -39.37 -56.12 61.62
C ARG A 150 -39.68 -56.17 63.11
N TYR A 151 -40.77 -56.83 63.46
CA TYR A 151 -41.18 -57.14 64.83
C TYR A 151 -40.90 -58.62 65.08
N VAL A 152 -40.73 -59.00 66.34
CA VAL A 152 -40.66 -60.41 66.76
C VAL A 152 -41.86 -60.67 67.66
N ASP A 153 -42.68 -61.65 67.29
CA ASP A 153 -43.81 -62.13 68.09
C ASP A 153 -43.32 -62.74 69.43
N ALA A 154 -44.19 -62.83 70.43
CA ALA A 154 -43.95 -63.53 71.70
C ALA A 154 -43.56 -65.02 71.52
N LYS A 155 -43.75 -65.58 70.32
CA LYS A 155 -43.33 -66.94 69.92
C LYS A 155 -41.99 -67.00 69.17
N GLY A 156 -41.27 -65.89 69.03
CA GLY A 156 -39.99 -65.84 68.30
C GLY A 156 -40.09 -65.69 66.78
N ASN A 157 -41.31 -65.55 66.23
CA ASN A 157 -41.54 -65.39 64.80
C ASN A 157 -41.35 -63.93 64.36
N GLN A 158 -40.61 -63.70 63.28
CA GLN A 158 -40.38 -62.37 62.75
C GLN A 158 -41.59 -61.92 61.90
N ILE A 159 -42.28 -60.86 62.33
CA ILE A 159 -43.40 -60.23 61.63
C ILE A 159 -42.92 -58.94 60.99
N VAL A 160 -43.04 -58.79 59.68
CA VAL A 160 -42.75 -57.51 58.99
C VAL A 160 -44.05 -56.71 58.91
N LYS A 161 -44.09 -55.51 59.49
CA LYS A 161 -45.17 -54.54 59.27
C LYS A 161 -44.63 -53.33 58.52
N THR A 162 -45.30 -52.99 57.42
CA THR A 162 -45.04 -51.78 56.64
C THR A 162 -46.04 -50.71 57.04
N ASP A 163 -45.58 -49.47 57.18
CA ASP A 163 -46.45 -48.33 57.39
C ASP A 163 -47.02 -47.88 56.03
N ALA A 164 -48.28 -48.23 55.79
CA ALA A 164 -48.96 -47.95 54.53
C ALA A 164 -49.09 -46.44 54.23
N ALA A 165 -49.20 -45.59 55.25
CA ALA A 165 -49.32 -44.14 55.06
C ALA A 165 -48.00 -43.52 54.62
N ASN A 166 -46.89 -43.93 55.25
CA ASN A 166 -45.55 -43.50 54.88
C ASN A 166 -45.14 -44.01 53.49
N ARG A 167 -45.44 -45.28 53.19
CA ARG A 167 -45.19 -45.85 51.86
C ARG A 167 -45.92 -45.07 50.76
N LYS A 168 -47.22 -44.79 50.93
CA LYS A 168 -48.00 -44.03 49.95
C LYS A 168 -47.46 -42.60 49.73
N THR A 169 -46.94 -41.97 50.78
CA THR A 169 -46.33 -40.63 50.70
C THR A 169 -45.04 -40.67 49.89
N TYR A 170 -44.15 -41.63 50.16
CA TYR A 170 -42.92 -41.80 49.39
C TYR A 170 -43.19 -42.18 47.93
N GLU A 171 -44.17 -43.04 47.65
CA GLU A 171 -44.59 -43.37 46.27
C GLU A 171 -45.05 -42.10 45.52
N LYS A 172 -45.85 -41.25 46.16
CA LYS A 172 -46.29 -39.98 45.57
C LYS A 172 -45.13 -39.01 45.32
N GLN A 173 -44.20 -38.88 46.26
CA GLN A 173 -43.01 -38.02 46.09
C GLN A 173 -42.06 -38.53 45.02
N LEU A 174 -41.92 -39.86 44.90
CA LEU A 174 -41.11 -40.50 43.87
C LEU A 174 -41.69 -40.26 42.48
N ASP A 175 -43.01 -40.42 42.31
CA ASP A 175 -43.70 -40.14 41.04
C ASP A 175 -43.51 -38.68 40.60
N ILE A 176 -43.71 -37.72 41.52
CA ILE A 176 -43.47 -36.28 41.24
C ILE A 176 -42.01 -36.04 40.84
N SER A 177 -41.05 -36.68 41.53
CA SER A 177 -39.62 -36.51 41.24
C SER A 177 -39.24 -37.11 39.87
N MET A 178 -39.81 -38.26 39.52
CA MET A 178 -39.62 -38.92 38.21
C MET A 178 -40.21 -38.08 37.07
N GLN A 179 -41.39 -37.49 37.27
CA GLN A 179 -41.99 -36.58 36.30
C GLN A 179 -41.11 -35.34 36.07
N ARG A 180 -40.62 -34.73 37.15
CA ARG A 180 -39.68 -33.60 37.07
C ARG A 180 -38.39 -33.98 36.35
N LEU A 181 -37.85 -35.17 36.62
CA LEU A 181 -36.64 -35.66 35.95
C LEU A 181 -36.83 -35.83 34.45
N HIS A 182 -37.99 -36.35 34.03
CA HIS A 182 -38.33 -36.49 32.62
C HIS A 182 -38.48 -35.13 31.92
N GLU A 183 -39.08 -34.13 32.59
CA GLU A 183 -39.14 -32.75 32.08
C GLU A 183 -37.76 -32.11 31.95
N LEU A 184 -36.91 -32.24 32.98
CA LEU A 184 -35.54 -31.74 32.95
C LEU A 184 -34.71 -32.41 31.84
N THR A 185 -34.88 -33.71 31.62
CA THR A 185 -34.19 -34.44 30.55
C THR A 185 -34.61 -33.95 29.15
N LYS A 186 -35.91 -33.67 28.95
CA LYS A 186 -36.38 -33.05 27.69
C LYS A 186 -35.80 -31.66 27.48
N ARG A 187 -35.75 -30.85 28.55
CA ARG A 187 -35.20 -29.49 28.50
C ARG A 187 -33.69 -29.49 28.24
N GLU A 188 -32.95 -30.40 28.88
CA GLU A 188 -31.52 -30.62 28.66
C GLU A 188 -31.24 -30.98 27.20
N SER A 189 -31.98 -31.94 26.62
CA SER A 189 -31.84 -32.31 25.21
C SER A 189 -32.08 -31.11 24.28
N ALA A 190 -33.18 -30.36 24.49
CA ALA A 190 -33.50 -29.21 23.65
C ALA A 190 -32.45 -28.07 23.75
N LEU A 191 -31.89 -27.84 24.93
CA LEU A 191 -30.81 -26.87 25.14
C LEU A 191 -29.51 -27.36 24.47
N SER A 192 -29.17 -28.64 24.61
CA SER A 192 -28.00 -29.26 23.98
C SER A 192 -28.06 -29.20 22.45
N ASP A 193 -29.24 -29.48 21.87
CA ASP A 193 -29.48 -29.36 20.43
C ASP A 193 -29.32 -27.91 19.97
N SER A 194 -29.79 -26.95 20.77
CA SER A 194 -29.64 -25.52 20.49
C SER A 194 -28.19 -25.05 20.51
N VAL A 195 -27.39 -25.52 21.48
CA VAL A 195 -25.95 -25.23 21.55
C VAL A 195 -25.25 -25.79 20.31
N THR A 196 -25.51 -27.05 19.98
CA THR A 196 -24.90 -27.72 18.81
C THR A 196 -25.26 -27.00 17.50
N ALA A 197 -26.53 -26.61 17.32
CA ALA A 197 -26.96 -25.86 16.14
C ALA A 197 -26.26 -24.49 16.03
N ILE A 198 -25.98 -23.85 17.16
CA ILE A 198 -25.25 -22.58 17.22
C ILE A 198 -23.78 -22.78 16.85
N ASP A 199 -23.15 -23.85 17.34
CA ASP A 199 -21.75 -24.20 17.03
C ASP A 199 -21.56 -24.47 15.54
N LEU A 200 -22.46 -25.24 14.94
CA LEU A 200 -22.46 -25.48 13.50
C LEU A 200 -22.58 -24.17 12.72
N LYS A 201 -23.42 -23.23 13.18
CA LYS A 201 -23.56 -21.93 12.55
C LYS A 201 -22.31 -21.07 12.69
N ILE A 202 -21.63 -21.08 13.85
CA ILE A 202 -20.36 -20.37 14.04
C ILE A 202 -19.29 -20.96 13.11
N ALA A 203 -19.19 -22.28 13.05
CA ALA A 203 -18.24 -22.98 12.19
C ALA A 203 -18.48 -22.62 10.71
N ASP A 204 -19.73 -22.68 10.25
CA ASP A 204 -20.11 -22.29 8.88
C ASP A 204 -19.75 -20.84 8.56
N LEU A 205 -20.05 -19.91 9.47
CA LEU A 205 -19.70 -18.49 9.31
C LEU A 205 -18.18 -18.26 9.22
N GLN A 206 -17.38 -19.05 9.92
CA GLN A 206 -15.92 -18.95 9.89
C GLN A 206 -15.33 -19.60 8.64
N THR A 207 -15.81 -20.77 8.24
CA THR A 207 -15.29 -21.51 7.07
C THR A 207 -15.67 -20.86 5.74
N THR A 208 -16.86 -20.27 5.67
CA THR A 208 -17.37 -19.62 4.45
C THR A 208 -16.85 -18.18 4.30
N SER A 209 -16.11 -17.66 5.30
CA SER A 209 -15.58 -16.30 5.27
C SER A 209 -14.25 -16.21 4.49
N ASP A 210 -14.33 -16.16 3.15
CA ASP A 210 -13.19 -15.85 2.27
C ASP A 210 -12.49 -14.52 2.66
N VAL A 211 -13.23 -13.63 3.33
CA VAL A 211 -12.81 -12.31 3.80
C VAL A 211 -11.62 -12.37 4.76
N ALA A 212 -11.52 -13.40 5.61
CA ALA A 212 -10.41 -13.53 6.56
C ALA A 212 -9.09 -13.88 5.87
N ALA A 213 -9.15 -14.61 4.75
CA ALA A 213 -7.99 -14.99 3.95
C ALA A 213 -7.42 -13.80 3.18
N GLU A 214 -8.27 -12.90 2.67
CA GLU A 214 -7.87 -11.71 1.90
C GLU A 214 -6.92 -10.79 2.68
N ILE A 215 -7.07 -10.75 4.00
CA ILE A 215 -6.28 -9.87 4.87
C ILE A 215 -5.16 -10.56 5.65
N GLY A 216 -4.98 -11.87 5.46
CA GLY A 216 -4.02 -12.69 6.20
C GLY A 216 -2.57 -12.14 6.19
N PRO A 217 -2.00 -11.83 5.02
CA PRO A 217 -0.63 -11.30 4.93
C PRO A 217 -0.47 -9.97 5.67
N LEU A 218 -1.44 -9.07 5.54
CA LEU A 218 -1.43 -7.77 6.20
C LEU A 218 -1.58 -7.90 7.72
N LYS A 219 -2.42 -8.84 8.20
CA LYS A 219 -2.54 -9.18 9.62
C LYS A 219 -1.24 -9.74 10.19
N TYR A 220 -0.52 -10.54 9.42
CA TYR A 220 0.80 -11.04 9.80
C TYR A 220 1.82 -9.90 9.94
N ILE A 221 1.87 -8.97 8.97
CA ILE A 221 2.76 -7.79 9.04
C ILE A 221 2.40 -6.91 10.25
N ALA A 222 1.11 -6.70 10.52
CA ALA A 222 0.64 -5.99 11.71
C ALA A 222 1.13 -6.66 13.01
N LYS A 223 1.05 -7.99 13.08
CA LYS A 223 1.50 -8.78 14.25
C LYS A 223 3.00 -8.64 14.50
N ILE A 224 3.84 -8.71 13.47
CA ILE A 224 5.30 -8.57 13.63
C ILE A 224 5.75 -7.13 13.88
N THR A 225 5.00 -6.14 13.39
CA THR A 225 5.31 -4.71 13.57
C THR A 225 4.76 -4.13 14.87
N GLY A 226 3.81 -4.82 15.51
CA GLY A 226 3.11 -4.31 16.70
C GLY A 226 2.24 -3.09 16.43
N LYS A 227 1.90 -2.82 15.16
CA LYS A 227 1.05 -1.69 14.74
C LYS A 227 -0.34 -2.19 14.33
N SER A 228 -1.32 -1.29 14.33
CA SER A 228 -2.63 -1.61 13.77
C SER A 228 -2.52 -1.91 12.28
N MET A 229 -3.42 -2.77 11.80
CA MET A 229 -3.46 -3.15 10.40
C MET A 229 -3.66 -1.94 9.48
N ASP A 230 -4.51 -0.99 9.88
CA ASP A 230 -4.71 0.28 9.16
C ASP A 230 -3.41 1.07 8.99
N SER A 231 -2.57 1.10 10.03
CA SER A 231 -1.29 1.81 10.00
C SER A 231 -0.30 1.16 9.03
N VAL A 232 -0.26 -0.17 9.02
CA VAL A 232 0.58 -0.96 8.10
C VAL A 232 0.15 -0.73 6.66
N VAL A 233 -1.15 -0.80 6.40
CA VAL A 233 -1.71 -0.59 5.06
C VAL A 233 -1.44 0.83 4.57
N ASN A 234 -1.66 1.84 5.41
CA ASN A 234 -1.38 3.23 5.07
C ASN A 234 0.10 3.43 4.67
N TRP A 235 1.03 2.90 5.47
CA TRP A 235 2.46 2.98 5.15
C TRP A 235 2.84 2.23 3.87
N LEU A 236 2.24 1.06 3.65
CA LEU A 236 2.47 0.27 2.43
C LEU A 236 1.97 1.03 1.19
N ILE A 237 0.79 1.62 1.26
CA ILE A 237 0.22 2.43 0.16
C ILE A 237 1.11 3.65 -0.12
N ILE A 238 1.55 4.39 0.91
CA ILE A 238 2.43 5.55 0.76
C ILE A 238 3.76 5.14 0.10
N MET A 239 4.35 4.03 0.55
CA MET A 239 5.59 3.48 -0.02
C MET A 239 5.42 3.14 -1.50
N LEU A 240 4.28 2.54 -1.86
CA LEU A 240 3.95 2.16 -3.23
C LEU A 240 3.82 3.41 -4.12
N ILE A 241 3.03 4.40 -3.70
CA ILE A 241 2.76 5.62 -4.47
C ILE A 241 4.02 6.44 -4.74
N LEU A 242 4.90 6.55 -3.74
CA LEU A 242 6.15 7.32 -3.85
C LEU A 242 7.09 6.77 -4.94
N VAL A 243 7.01 5.47 -5.23
CA VAL A 243 7.83 4.83 -6.28
C VAL A 243 7.14 4.92 -7.63
N PHE A 244 5.85 4.61 -7.71
CA PHE A 244 5.16 4.42 -8.99
C PHE A 244 5.11 5.70 -9.85
N ASP A 245 4.80 6.85 -9.25
CA ASP A 245 4.46 8.06 -10.02
C ASP A 245 5.69 8.84 -10.54
N PRO A 246 6.76 9.09 -9.75
CA PRO A 246 8.00 9.64 -10.28
C PRO A 246 8.66 8.71 -11.31
N LEU A 247 8.59 7.39 -11.10
CA LEU A 247 9.20 6.40 -11.98
C LEU A 247 8.58 6.44 -13.39
N ALA A 248 7.25 6.50 -13.50
CA ALA A 248 6.56 6.55 -14.79
C ALA A 248 7.00 7.77 -15.62
N ILE A 249 7.10 8.94 -14.99
CA ILE A 249 7.50 10.19 -15.67
C ILE A 249 8.98 10.17 -16.05
N ILE A 250 9.86 9.68 -15.18
CA ILE A 250 11.28 9.55 -15.48
C ILE A 250 11.51 8.57 -16.64
N LEU A 251 10.79 7.44 -16.68
CA LEU A 251 10.89 6.48 -17.77
C LEU A 251 10.39 7.06 -19.09
N LEU A 252 9.27 7.81 -19.08
CA LEU A 252 8.76 8.49 -20.26
C LEU A 252 9.77 9.50 -20.82
N VAL A 253 10.33 10.33 -19.94
CA VAL A 253 11.33 11.34 -20.30
C VAL A 253 12.60 10.66 -20.84
N SER A 254 13.06 9.59 -20.20
CA SER A 254 14.23 8.82 -20.62
C SER A 254 14.03 8.17 -21.98
N ALA A 255 12.88 7.55 -22.23
CA ALA A 255 12.53 6.98 -23.53
C ALA A 255 12.52 8.05 -24.63
N ASN A 256 11.90 9.20 -24.36
CA ASN A 256 11.86 10.33 -25.29
C ASN A 256 13.28 10.82 -25.63
N ARG A 257 14.17 10.94 -24.62
CA ARG A 257 15.57 11.33 -24.81
C ARG A 257 16.34 10.34 -25.70
N ILE A 258 16.19 9.04 -25.47
CA ILE A 258 16.87 8.00 -26.27
C ILE A 258 16.38 8.02 -27.72
N LEU A 259 15.06 8.16 -27.93
CA LEU A 259 14.48 8.24 -29.28
C LEU A 259 14.93 9.48 -30.03
N GLN A 260 14.95 10.65 -29.39
CA GLN A 260 15.44 11.88 -30.00
C GLN A 260 16.91 11.77 -30.43
N HIS A 261 17.77 11.23 -29.55
CA HIS A 261 19.18 11.03 -29.85
C HIS A 261 19.38 10.04 -31.01
N ASN A 262 18.64 8.93 -31.04
CA ASN A 262 18.71 7.97 -32.14
C ASN A 262 18.26 8.57 -33.48
N THR A 263 17.20 9.39 -33.49
CA THR A 263 16.75 10.10 -34.69
C THR A 263 17.79 11.11 -35.18
N GLN A 264 18.41 11.89 -34.29
CA GLN A 264 19.48 12.83 -34.65
C GLN A 264 20.69 12.10 -35.25
N ASN A 265 21.10 10.97 -34.66
CA ASN A 265 22.20 10.16 -35.19
C ASN A 265 21.89 9.59 -36.58
N ILE A 266 20.65 9.18 -36.83
CA ILE A 266 20.23 8.72 -38.16
C ILE A 266 20.25 9.87 -39.17
N ILE A 267 19.73 11.05 -38.82
CA ILE A 267 19.72 12.23 -39.71
C ILE A 267 21.16 12.65 -40.05
N ASN A 268 22.04 12.71 -39.04
CA ASN A 268 23.46 13.05 -39.22
C ASN A 268 24.21 12.03 -40.09
N ASN A 269 23.82 10.75 -40.03
CA ASN A 269 24.41 9.69 -40.85
C ASN A 269 23.86 9.64 -42.28
N ILE A 270 22.65 10.18 -42.54
CA ILE A 270 22.04 10.26 -43.88
C ILE A 270 22.48 11.51 -44.65
N ASN A 271 22.74 12.63 -43.96
CA ASN A 271 23.27 13.86 -44.56
C ASN A 271 24.71 14.15 -44.08
N PRO A 272 25.73 13.45 -44.59
CA PRO A 272 27.13 13.73 -44.27
C PRO A 272 27.65 15.05 -44.88
N THR A 273 26.83 15.76 -45.67
CA THR A 273 27.25 16.85 -46.56
C THR A 273 27.37 18.23 -45.91
N GLN A 274 26.81 18.46 -44.72
CA GLN A 274 26.99 19.75 -44.04
C GLN A 274 28.30 19.85 -43.25
N ASP A 275 28.82 18.74 -42.73
CA ASP A 275 30.08 18.73 -41.95
C ASP A 275 31.32 18.87 -42.85
N LYS A 276 31.26 18.34 -44.07
CA LYS A 276 32.36 18.48 -45.05
C LYS A 276 32.46 19.87 -45.67
N GLN A 277 31.34 20.62 -45.74
CA GLN A 277 31.32 21.97 -46.30
C GLN A 277 31.78 23.03 -45.28
N SER A 278 31.44 22.87 -43.99
CA SER A 278 31.98 23.74 -42.92
C SER A 278 33.50 23.55 -42.74
N LEU A 279 33.98 22.30 -42.76
CA LEU A 279 35.43 22.01 -42.70
C LEU A 279 36.20 22.50 -43.93
N GLN A 280 35.57 22.58 -45.10
CA GLN A 280 36.20 23.14 -46.31
C GLN A 280 36.13 24.66 -46.37
N ALA A 281 35.05 25.30 -45.88
CA ALA A 281 34.95 26.75 -45.77
C ALA A 281 36.00 27.29 -44.77
N GLU A 282 36.13 26.65 -43.61
CA GLU A 282 37.13 27.00 -42.58
C GLU A 282 38.57 26.77 -43.05
N ARG A 283 38.80 25.77 -43.92
CA ARG A 283 40.11 25.52 -44.56
C ARG A 283 40.44 26.50 -45.70
N SER A 284 39.42 27.05 -46.35
CA SER A 284 39.57 28.02 -47.45
C SER A 284 39.91 29.41 -46.90
N GLU A 285 39.24 29.83 -45.83
CA GLU A 285 39.53 31.09 -45.11
C GLU A 285 40.93 31.06 -44.45
N ALA A 286 41.37 29.92 -43.94
CA ALA A 286 42.71 29.77 -43.32
C ALA A 286 43.89 29.87 -44.31
N THR A 287 43.66 29.78 -45.63
CA THR A 287 44.72 29.78 -46.64
C THR A 287 45.01 31.19 -47.22
N GLU A 288 44.08 32.15 -47.07
CA GLU A 288 44.23 33.50 -47.66
C GLU A 288 44.97 34.52 -46.77
N GLU A 289 45.18 34.26 -45.47
CA GLU A 289 45.69 35.27 -44.52
C GLU A 289 47.21 35.24 -44.19
N ARG A 290 48.08 34.53 -44.93
CA ARG A 290 49.54 34.59 -44.68
C ARG A 290 50.32 35.32 -45.79
N PRO A 291 50.76 36.58 -45.57
CA PRO A 291 51.72 37.23 -46.45
C PRO A 291 53.11 36.58 -46.31
N ALA A 292 53.82 36.52 -47.44
CA ALA A 292 55.12 35.89 -47.61
C ALA A 292 56.23 36.56 -46.78
N GLU A 293 56.97 35.77 -45.99
CA GLU A 293 58.26 36.15 -45.43
C GLU A 293 59.38 35.29 -46.03
N ARG A 294 60.50 35.97 -46.29
CA ARG A 294 61.51 35.71 -47.30
C ARG A 294 62.54 34.64 -46.85
N VAL A 295 62.78 33.65 -47.69
CA VAL A 295 63.81 32.62 -47.54
C VAL A 295 65.23 33.22 -47.67
N LYS A 296 66.13 32.87 -46.75
CA LYS A 296 67.58 32.69 -47.01
C LYS A 296 68.05 31.37 -46.41
N ALA A 297 68.66 30.55 -47.25
CA ALA A 297 69.16 29.21 -46.98
C ALA A 297 70.46 29.20 -46.13
N PRO A 298 70.85 28.01 -45.63
CA PRO A 298 72.18 27.53 -46.02
C PRO A 298 72.23 26.04 -46.39
N THR A 299 73.09 25.74 -47.35
CA THR A 299 73.49 24.41 -47.84
C THR A 299 74.73 23.87 -47.10
N HIS A 300 74.66 22.59 -46.73
CA HIS A 300 75.67 21.56 -46.45
C HIS A 300 77.13 21.92 -46.08
N ALA A 301 77.65 21.27 -45.02
CA ALA A 301 78.93 20.52 -45.05
C ALA A 301 79.15 19.64 -43.79
N SER A 302 79.54 18.38 -44.04
CA SER A 302 80.56 17.54 -43.38
C SER A 302 80.58 17.23 -41.86
N ASP A 303 80.63 15.92 -41.59
CA ASP A 303 81.57 15.19 -40.72
C ASP A 303 81.36 15.05 -39.19
N THR A 304 81.16 13.77 -38.83
CA THR A 304 81.73 12.96 -37.74
C THR A 304 81.58 13.33 -36.25
N GLU A 305 81.22 12.28 -35.50
CA GLU A 305 81.73 11.88 -34.17
C GLU A 305 80.84 12.09 -32.90
N ILE A 306 80.36 10.93 -32.41
CA ILE A 306 80.24 10.39 -31.03
C ILE A 306 79.87 11.34 -29.87
N GLU A 307 78.80 10.99 -29.13
CA GLU A 307 78.83 10.60 -27.70
C GLU A 307 77.70 11.15 -26.78
N HIS A 308 77.06 10.19 -26.09
CA HIS A 308 76.34 10.19 -24.80
C HIS A 308 75.23 11.20 -24.41
N GLN A 309 74.05 10.60 -24.12
CA GLN A 309 73.04 10.98 -23.10
C GLN A 309 73.67 11.10 -21.69
N PRO A 310 73.13 11.87 -20.69
CA PRO A 310 71.90 11.45 -19.96
C PRO A 310 71.01 12.50 -19.25
N ILE A 311 69.72 12.13 -19.12
CA ILE A 311 68.84 12.00 -17.92
C ILE A 311 68.80 13.11 -16.81
N TYR A 312 67.58 13.31 -16.27
CA TYR A 312 67.12 13.74 -14.91
C TYR A 312 66.38 15.10 -14.88
N LYS A 313 65.04 15.14 -14.72
CA LYS A 313 64.14 14.96 -13.54
C LYS A 313 63.91 16.23 -12.68
N HIS A 314 62.60 16.54 -12.57
CA HIS A 314 61.85 17.02 -11.39
C HIS A 314 61.87 18.50 -10.99
N GLY A 315 60.67 19.02 -10.68
CA GLY A 315 60.46 19.84 -9.48
C GLY A 315 59.47 21.00 -9.58
N PHE A 316 58.24 20.74 -9.16
CA PHE A 316 57.17 21.63 -8.66
C PHE A 316 57.58 23.00 -8.06
N GLN A 317 56.68 24.01 -8.14
CA GLN A 317 56.06 24.68 -6.96
C GLN A 317 54.94 25.69 -7.36
N VAL A 318 53.95 25.80 -6.47
CA VAL A 318 52.73 26.62 -6.50
C VAL A 318 52.95 27.89 -5.66
N LYS A 319 52.30 29.01 -6.00
CA LYS A 319 52.18 30.17 -5.09
C LYS A 319 50.76 30.78 -5.12
N GLN A 320 50.15 30.88 -3.94
CA GLN A 320 48.91 31.62 -3.63
C GLN A 320 49.21 33.09 -3.35
N GLU A 321 48.24 33.99 -3.58
CA GLU A 321 47.90 35.16 -2.71
C GLU A 321 46.69 35.95 -3.24
N THR A 322 45.79 36.35 -2.32
CA THR A 322 44.82 37.48 -2.35
C THR A 322 44.98 38.19 -0.97
N PRO A 323 44.45 39.41 -0.65
CA PRO A 323 43.31 40.15 -1.26
C PRO A 323 43.46 41.70 -1.30
N ALA A 324 42.49 42.43 -1.89
CA ALA A 324 42.05 43.79 -1.45
C ALA A 324 40.88 44.36 -2.28
N THR A 325 39.91 45.01 -1.59
CA THR A 325 38.93 45.98 -2.11
C THR A 325 39.02 47.24 -1.22
N PRO A 326 38.80 48.49 -1.69
CA PRO A 326 37.44 49.08 -1.66
C PRO A 326 37.08 50.13 -2.76
N GLN A 327 35.78 50.16 -3.08
CA GLN A 327 34.86 51.27 -3.47
C GLN A 327 35.33 52.50 -4.28
N ILE A 328 34.53 52.90 -5.31
CA ILE A 328 33.88 54.24 -5.47
C ILE A 328 32.91 54.28 -6.69
N LEU A 329 31.68 54.71 -6.36
CA LEU A 329 30.66 55.54 -7.06
C LEU A 329 30.14 55.30 -8.50
N SER A 330 28.81 55.10 -8.49
CA SER A 330 27.76 55.89 -9.17
C SER A 330 27.66 55.88 -10.70
N TYR A 331 26.61 55.22 -11.22
CA TYR A 331 25.87 55.51 -12.46
C TYR A 331 24.86 54.35 -12.59
N TRP A 332 23.59 54.43 -12.19
CA TRP A 332 22.51 55.09 -12.93
C TRP A 332 21.22 55.05 -12.09
N ASN A 333 20.87 56.18 -11.47
CA ASN A 333 19.57 56.41 -10.86
C ASN A 333 18.71 57.16 -11.90
N LYS A 334 18.07 56.44 -12.82
CA LYS A 334 17.12 57.05 -13.78
C LYS A 334 16.02 56.07 -14.19
N THR A 335 15.22 55.61 -13.24
CA THR A 335 13.90 54.99 -13.52
C THR A 335 12.91 55.15 -12.36
N ARG A 336 13.11 56.16 -11.49
CA ARG A 336 12.19 56.47 -10.38
C ARG A 336 11.38 57.77 -10.57
N SER A 337 11.59 58.50 -11.67
CA SER A 337 10.88 59.76 -11.97
C SER A 337 9.56 59.60 -12.75
N ASP A 338 9.23 58.40 -13.26
CA ASP A 338 8.03 58.21 -14.10
C ASP A 338 6.85 57.53 -13.38
N ARG A 339 7.01 57.16 -12.10
CA ARG A 339 5.92 56.58 -11.30
C ARG A 339 5.14 57.58 -10.43
N GLU A 340 5.54 58.85 -10.42
CA GLU A 340 4.83 59.88 -9.64
C GLU A 340 3.93 60.82 -10.46
N LYS A 341 3.92 60.71 -11.80
CA LYS A 341 3.02 61.50 -12.67
C LYS A 341 1.72 60.79 -13.10
N LYS A 342 1.48 59.55 -12.67
CA LYS A 342 0.22 58.81 -12.92
C LYS A 342 -0.72 58.69 -11.71
N ARG A 343 -0.54 59.56 -10.70
CA ARG A 343 -1.43 59.64 -9.53
C ARG A 343 -2.25 60.93 -9.43
N LYS A 344 -2.29 61.74 -10.49
CA LYS A 344 -3.21 62.88 -10.63
C LYS A 344 -3.66 63.02 -12.09
N LYS A 345 -4.67 62.24 -12.48
CA LYS A 345 -5.72 62.59 -13.43
C LYS A 345 -6.80 61.52 -13.43
#